data_AF-A0A1V5X8T7-F1
#
_entry.id   AF-A0A1V5X8T7-F1
#
_cell.length_a   1.000
_cell.length_b   1.000
_cell.length_c   1.000
_cell.angle_alpha   90.00
_cell.angle_beta   90.00
_cell.angle_gamma   90.00
#
_symmetry.space_group_name_H-M   'P 1'
#
loop_
_entity.id
_entity.type
_entity.pdbx_description
1 polymer ?
#
loop_
_entity_poly.entity_id
_entity_poly.type
_entity_poly.pdbx_seq_one_letter_code
_entity_poly.pdbx_strand_id
1 'polypeptide(L)'
;MPKTTTNYAFKKPLYSENADVSVLNENMDVLDEILTPTVSANTPPPAVSKGKVADILGWIANRIKAITGQSAWYANPSVTLEDCKNHIQNGTHPTATVASSGFMSASDKQKLDYATNEYTASRLMIRDSNGRAKVQTPSDSYDIANKSYVDSNFVPKNTASTLNATLTAYSNTSYTTKQVRNIVIWTSGETPPSTSNGDIVIKVF
;
A
#
# COMPACT_ATOMS: atom_id res chain seq x y z
N MET A 1 8.46 9.12 -77.11
CA MET A 1 8.91 9.69 -75.82
C MET A 1 9.81 8.66 -75.14
N PRO A 2 10.99 9.05 -74.62
CA PRO A 2 11.90 8.11 -73.95
C PRO A 2 11.19 7.47 -72.75
N LYS A 3 11.37 6.15 -72.56
CA LYS A 3 10.79 5.44 -71.41
C LYS A 3 11.51 5.91 -70.14
N THR A 4 10.77 6.14 -69.06
CA THR A 4 11.36 6.51 -67.76
C THR A 4 11.40 5.31 -66.81
N THR A 5 12.27 5.38 -65.79
CA THR A 5 12.24 4.40 -64.70
C THR A 5 11.01 4.60 -63.82
N THR A 6 10.48 3.51 -63.25
CA THR A 6 9.21 3.53 -62.52
C THR A 6 9.23 4.34 -61.22
N ASN A 7 10.35 4.37 -60.50
CA ASN A 7 10.39 4.94 -59.14
C ASN A 7 10.88 6.39 -59.10
N TYR A 8 11.83 6.75 -59.98
CA TYR A 8 12.51 8.05 -59.96
C TYR A 8 12.49 8.75 -61.32
N ALA A 9 11.71 8.22 -62.27
CA ALA A 9 11.50 8.82 -63.58
C ALA A 9 12.77 9.08 -64.41
N PHE A 10 13.92 8.47 -64.08
CA PHE A 10 15.14 8.60 -64.89
C PHE A 10 14.87 8.27 -66.35
N LYS A 11 15.29 9.18 -67.23
CA LYS A 11 15.16 9.04 -68.68
C LYS A 11 16.08 7.91 -69.16
N LYS A 12 15.53 6.95 -69.90
CA LYS A 12 16.29 5.83 -70.47
C LYS A 12 16.57 6.09 -71.96
N PRO A 13 17.81 5.86 -72.44
CA PRO A 13 18.09 5.83 -73.87
C PRO A 13 17.27 4.74 -74.59
N LEU A 14 16.84 5.02 -75.81
CA LEU A 14 16.26 4.07 -76.75
C LEU A 14 17.36 3.17 -77.34
N TYR A 15 16.98 1.96 -77.73
CA TYR A 15 17.93 1.01 -78.35
C TYR A 15 18.51 1.50 -79.69
N SER A 16 17.88 2.48 -80.33
CA SER A 16 18.25 3.02 -81.63
C SER A 16 18.81 4.44 -81.57
N GLU A 17 19.10 4.98 -80.37
CA GLU A 17 19.65 6.32 -80.20
C GLU A 17 21.00 6.31 -79.48
N ASN A 18 21.82 7.33 -79.72
CA ASN A 18 23.01 7.57 -78.95
C ASN A 18 22.65 8.17 -77.59
N ALA A 19 23.36 7.80 -76.53
CA ALA A 19 23.17 8.41 -75.21
C ALA A 19 23.55 9.90 -75.25
N ASP A 20 22.65 10.76 -74.77
CA ASP A 20 22.84 12.21 -74.70
C ASP A 20 23.38 12.63 -73.32
N VAL A 21 24.49 13.35 -73.29
CA VAL A 21 25.13 13.87 -72.06
C VAL A 21 24.19 14.82 -71.31
N SER A 22 23.34 15.58 -72.02
CA SER A 22 22.35 16.45 -71.39
C SER A 22 21.36 15.65 -70.54
N VAL A 23 20.90 14.51 -71.07
CA VAL A 23 19.96 13.61 -70.37
C VAL A 23 20.63 12.92 -69.19
N LEU A 24 21.92 12.59 -69.32
CA LEU A 24 22.70 12.02 -68.21
C LEU A 24 22.84 13.04 -67.07
N ASN A 25 23.17 14.30 -67.38
CA ASN A 25 23.26 15.36 -66.37
C ASN A 25 21.92 15.57 -65.66
N GLU A 26 20.81 15.62 -66.39
CA GLU A 26 19.48 15.72 -65.78
C GLU A 26 19.17 14.55 -64.83
N ASN A 27 19.49 13.31 -65.22
CA ASN A 27 19.31 12.16 -64.32
C ASN A 27 20.23 12.25 -63.10
N MET A 28 21.43 12.81 -63.24
CA MET A 28 22.36 13.04 -62.13
C MET A 28 21.85 14.13 -61.17
N ASP A 29 21.24 15.20 -61.68
CA ASP A 29 20.59 16.22 -60.86
C ASP A 29 19.44 15.62 -60.03
N VAL A 30 18.62 14.76 -60.66
CA VAL A 30 17.55 14.04 -59.94
C VAL A 30 18.13 13.10 -58.87
N LEU A 31 19.27 12.44 -59.13
CA LEU A 31 19.94 11.61 -58.13
C LEU A 31 20.44 12.44 -56.93
N ASP A 32 21.05 13.60 -57.18
CA ASP A 32 21.57 14.48 -56.12
C ASP A 32 20.43 14.99 -55.23
N GLU A 33 19.30 15.36 -55.83
CA GLU A 33 18.08 15.74 -55.10
C GLU A 33 17.55 14.58 -54.23
N ILE A 34 17.52 13.34 -54.75
CA ILE A 34 17.05 12.18 -53.99
C ILE A 34 18.00 11.78 -52.85
N LEU A 35 19.31 12.01 -53.01
CA LEU A 35 20.33 11.68 -52.01
C LEU A 35 20.37 12.64 -50.81
N THR A 36 19.55 13.69 -50.82
CA THR A 36 19.43 14.66 -49.73
C THR A 36 18.00 14.69 -49.12
N PRO A 37 17.45 13.56 -48.67
CA PRO A 37 16.06 13.49 -48.23
C PRO A 37 15.82 14.29 -46.94
N THR A 38 14.69 15.01 -46.89
CA THR A 38 14.18 15.61 -45.65
C THR A 38 13.26 14.62 -44.92
N VAL A 39 13.45 14.45 -43.60
CA VAL A 39 12.65 13.54 -42.77
C VAL A 39 11.49 14.31 -42.11
N SER A 40 10.25 13.95 -42.45
CA SER A 40 9.03 14.51 -41.86
C SER A 40 8.29 13.48 -41.02
N ALA A 41 8.15 13.73 -39.72
CA ALA A 41 7.47 12.85 -38.77
C ALA A 41 5.95 13.08 -38.67
N ASN A 42 5.34 13.78 -39.63
CA ASN A 42 3.93 14.19 -39.57
C ASN A 42 2.97 13.17 -40.20
N THR A 43 3.48 12.24 -41.00
CA THR A 43 2.66 11.26 -41.73
C THR A 43 2.94 9.84 -41.20
N PRO A 44 1.91 9.09 -40.75
CA PRO A 44 2.08 7.70 -40.34
C PRO A 44 2.28 6.75 -41.53
N PRO A 45 2.89 5.56 -41.32
CA PRO A 45 3.01 4.56 -42.37
C PRO A 45 1.63 4.07 -42.85
N PRO A 46 1.44 3.85 -44.17
CA PRO A 46 0.27 3.17 -44.71
C PRO A 46 0.33 1.66 -44.43
N ALA A 47 -0.81 0.97 -44.60
CA ALA A 47 -0.95 -0.48 -44.31
C ALA A 47 -0.06 -1.41 -45.15
N VAL A 48 0.48 -0.93 -46.28
CA VAL A 48 1.46 -1.64 -47.11
C VAL A 48 2.69 -0.75 -47.29
N SER A 49 3.82 -1.13 -46.68
CA SER A 49 4.96 -0.22 -46.49
C SER A 49 5.96 -0.26 -47.66
N LYS A 50 5.60 0.35 -48.79
CA LYS A 50 6.53 0.66 -49.89
C LYS A 50 6.42 2.14 -50.24
N GLY A 51 7.55 2.83 -50.32
CA GLY A 51 7.62 4.27 -50.61
C GLY A 51 9.02 4.70 -51.03
N LYS A 52 9.21 6.00 -51.27
CA LYS A 52 10.56 6.56 -51.46
C LYS A 52 11.31 6.53 -50.13
N VAL A 53 12.64 6.64 -50.18
CA VAL A 53 13.49 6.60 -48.97
C VAL A 53 13.05 7.67 -47.94
N ALA A 54 12.76 8.88 -48.39
CA ALA A 54 12.28 9.97 -47.53
C ALA A 54 10.96 9.63 -46.80
N ASP A 55 10.02 8.97 -47.49
CA ASP A 55 8.73 8.57 -46.91
C ASP A 55 8.93 7.51 -45.84
N ILE A 56 9.75 6.49 -46.14
CA ILE A 56 10.05 5.39 -45.20
C ILE A 56 10.73 5.94 -43.94
N LEU A 57 11.71 6.83 -44.09
CA LEU A 57 12.36 7.49 -42.95
C LEU A 57 11.38 8.38 -42.17
N GLY A 58 10.49 9.09 -42.87
CA GLY A 58 9.42 9.87 -42.26
C GLY A 58 8.44 9.02 -41.43
N TRP A 59 8.08 7.83 -41.90
CA TRP A 59 7.22 6.91 -41.16
C TRP A 59 7.87 6.40 -39.88
N ILE A 60 9.16 6.05 -39.95
CA ILE A 60 9.93 5.64 -38.76
C ILE A 60 10.00 6.81 -37.78
N ALA A 61 10.32 8.02 -38.24
CA ALA A 61 10.36 9.22 -37.42
C ALA A 61 8.99 9.53 -36.78
N ASN A 62 7.89 9.33 -37.52
CA ASN A 62 6.53 9.43 -36.99
C ASN A 62 6.25 8.42 -35.88
N ARG A 63 6.69 7.16 -36.04
CA ARG A 63 6.57 6.14 -34.99
C ARG A 63 7.37 6.50 -33.74
N ILE A 64 8.61 6.98 -33.90
CA ILE A 64 9.45 7.44 -32.77
C ILE A 64 8.77 8.59 -32.02
N LYS A 65 8.29 9.60 -32.74
CA LYS A 65 7.53 10.73 -32.16
C LYS A 65 6.29 10.25 -31.40
N ALA A 66 5.53 9.31 -31.98
CA ALA A 66 4.33 8.76 -31.35
C ALA A 66 4.64 7.94 -30.09
N ILE A 67 5.69 7.11 -30.12
CA ILE A 67 6.11 6.28 -28.98
C ILE A 67 6.61 7.14 -27.82
N THR A 68 7.41 8.16 -28.12
CA THR A 68 8.01 9.03 -27.10
C THR A 68 7.05 10.10 -26.58
N GLY A 69 5.94 10.36 -27.29
CA GLY A 69 4.99 11.43 -26.96
C GLY A 69 5.54 12.85 -27.13
N GLN A 70 6.70 13.01 -27.77
CA GLN A 70 7.38 14.29 -27.93
C GLN A 70 6.81 15.15 -29.07
N SER A 71 7.11 16.44 -29.06
CA SER A 71 6.71 17.37 -30.13
C SER A 71 7.48 17.12 -31.44
N ALA A 72 8.71 16.59 -31.35
CA ALA A 72 9.58 16.24 -32.48
C ALA A 72 10.23 14.87 -32.27
N TRP A 73 10.53 14.17 -33.37
CA TRP A 73 11.12 12.82 -33.33
C TRP A 73 12.58 12.79 -32.83
N TYR A 74 13.30 13.91 -32.98
CA TYR A 74 14.68 14.09 -32.53
C TYR A 74 14.78 14.75 -31.14
N ALA A 75 13.64 15.03 -30.50
CA ALA A 75 13.66 15.51 -29.13
C ALA A 75 14.12 14.39 -28.20
N ASN A 76 14.73 14.77 -27.07
CA ASN A 76 15.11 13.80 -26.05
C ASN A 76 13.86 13.09 -25.52
N PRO A 77 13.90 11.75 -25.31
CA PRO A 77 12.83 11.05 -24.61
C PRO A 77 12.75 11.53 -23.15
N SER A 78 11.56 11.41 -22.54
CA SER A 78 11.34 11.88 -21.16
C SER A 78 12.17 11.13 -20.11
N VAL A 79 12.48 9.86 -20.39
CA VAL A 79 13.32 8.97 -19.57
C VAL A 79 14.11 8.04 -20.49
N THR A 80 15.31 7.64 -20.09
CA THR A 80 16.10 6.68 -20.88
C THR A 80 15.68 5.24 -20.56
N LEU A 81 16.01 4.30 -21.45
CA LEU A 81 15.81 2.87 -21.17
C LEU A 81 16.66 2.38 -20.00
N GLU A 82 17.83 2.99 -19.77
CA GLU A 82 18.66 2.68 -18.60
C GLU A 82 17.97 3.16 -17.32
N ASP A 83 17.31 4.33 -17.33
CA ASP A 83 16.50 4.79 -16.19
C ASP A 83 15.35 3.82 -15.91
N CYS A 84 14.64 3.37 -16.95
CA CYS A 84 13.57 2.37 -16.81
C CYS A 84 14.09 1.03 -16.26
N LYS A 85 15.25 0.58 -16.74
CA LYS A 85 15.90 -0.63 -16.23
C LYS A 85 16.28 -0.48 -14.76
N ASN A 86 16.87 0.64 -14.39
CA ASN A 86 17.22 0.95 -13.00
C ASN A 86 15.98 1.01 -12.10
N HIS A 87 14.89 1.57 -12.61
CA HIS A 87 13.60 1.61 -11.92
C HIS A 87 13.02 0.20 -11.67
N ILE A 88 13.15 -0.72 -12.63
CA ILE A 88 12.70 -2.11 -12.48
C ILE A 88 13.63 -2.91 -11.54
N GLN A 89 14.95 -2.76 -11.68
CA GLN A 89 15.93 -3.54 -10.92
C GLN A 89 16.00 -3.14 -9.45
N ASN A 90 15.92 -1.85 -9.13
CA ASN A 90 16.05 -1.35 -7.77
C ASN A 90 14.71 -1.28 -7.01
N GLY A 91 13.61 -1.65 -7.69
CA GLY A 91 12.26 -1.33 -7.26
C GLY A 91 11.94 0.13 -7.52
N THR A 92 10.72 0.41 -7.98
CA THR A 92 10.16 1.75 -8.24
C THR A 92 10.40 2.72 -7.08
N HIS A 93 10.49 2.19 -5.86
CA HIS A 93 10.71 2.95 -4.64
C HIS A 93 11.79 2.28 -3.77
N PRO A 94 12.68 3.06 -3.13
CA PRO A 94 13.62 2.52 -2.17
C PRO A 94 12.89 1.90 -0.96
N THR A 95 13.60 1.07 -0.18
CA THR A 95 13.08 0.65 1.13
C THR A 95 12.86 1.87 2.01
N ALA A 96 11.68 1.96 2.65
CA ALA A 96 11.38 3.06 3.57
C ALA A 96 12.30 3.00 4.79
N THR A 97 12.86 4.14 5.17
CA THR A 97 13.60 4.32 6.42
C THR A 97 12.82 5.26 7.34
N VAL A 98 13.26 5.41 8.59
CA VAL A 98 12.66 6.41 9.49
C VAL A 98 12.89 7.86 9.04
N ALA A 99 13.77 8.10 8.07
CA ALA A 99 14.12 9.43 7.56
C ALA A 99 13.69 9.68 6.11
N SER A 100 13.32 8.63 5.36
CA SER A 100 12.98 8.75 3.94
C SER A 100 11.87 7.78 3.55
N SER A 101 10.87 8.31 2.85
CA SER A 101 9.77 7.51 2.31
C SER A 101 10.27 6.53 1.24
N GLY A 102 9.54 5.42 1.12
CA GLY A 102 9.79 4.36 0.16
C GLY A 102 8.46 3.69 -0.20
N PHE A 103 8.38 2.36 -0.10
CA PHE A 103 7.12 1.60 -0.20
C PHE A 103 6.04 1.98 0.83
N MET A 104 6.40 2.78 1.85
CA MET A 104 5.49 3.47 2.77
C MET A 104 6.09 4.83 3.16
N SER A 105 5.28 5.70 3.79
CA SER A 105 5.79 6.99 4.28
C SER A 105 6.83 6.79 5.39
N ALA A 106 7.82 7.69 5.50
CA ALA A 106 8.80 7.68 6.59
C ALA A 106 8.10 7.74 7.97
N SER A 107 7.01 8.50 8.07
CA SER A 107 6.20 8.65 9.29
C SER A 107 5.53 7.33 9.70
N ASP A 108 4.98 6.56 8.75
CA ASP A 108 4.35 5.29 9.07
C ASP A 108 5.39 4.21 9.35
N LYS A 109 6.53 4.22 8.65
CA LYS A 109 7.68 3.37 8.98
C LYS A 109 8.17 3.62 10.39
N GLN A 110 8.28 4.89 10.78
CA GLN A 110 8.66 5.26 12.14
C GLN A 110 7.68 4.69 13.16
N LYS A 111 6.36 4.81 12.96
CA LYS A 111 5.36 4.22 13.87
C LYS A 111 5.52 2.70 14.04
N LEU A 112 5.84 1.99 12.96
CA LEU A 112 6.04 0.53 12.97
C LEU A 112 7.35 0.13 13.66
N ASP A 113 8.47 0.78 13.33
CA ASP A 113 9.78 0.49 13.94
C ASP A 113 9.81 0.77 15.44
N TYR A 114 9.00 1.74 15.84
CA TYR A 114 8.88 2.21 17.21
C TYR A 114 7.75 1.54 17.98
N ALA A 115 7.03 0.59 17.36
CA ALA A 115 6.05 -0.22 18.03
C ALA A 115 6.72 -1.02 19.16
N THR A 116 6.05 -1.10 20.32
CA THR A 116 6.65 -1.70 21.51
C THR A 116 5.60 -2.43 22.35
N ASN A 117 6.04 -3.40 23.15
CA ASN A 117 5.23 -4.07 24.15
C ASN A 117 5.19 -3.31 25.49
N GLU A 118 5.97 -2.24 25.63
CA GLU A 118 5.97 -1.35 26.80
C GLU A 118 4.86 -0.30 26.69
N TYR A 119 4.43 0.27 27.81
CA TYR A 119 3.36 1.29 27.85
C TYR A 119 3.84 2.70 27.44
N THR A 120 4.71 2.78 26.43
CA THR A 120 5.24 4.06 25.94
C THR A 120 4.17 4.82 25.17
N ALA A 121 3.91 6.07 25.55
CA ALA A 121 2.91 6.92 24.89
C ALA A 121 3.22 7.14 23.40
N SER A 122 2.17 7.32 22.59
CA SER A 122 2.26 7.60 21.16
C SER A 122 2.96 6.51 20.33
N ARG A 123 2.93 5.25 20.78
CA ARG A 123 3.48 4.08 20.07
C ARG A 123 2.38 3.08 19.76
N LEU A 124 2.57 2.31 18.69
CA LEU A 124 1.73 1.13 18.41
C LEU A 124 2.07 0.02 19.41
N MET A 125 1.04 -0.68 19.88
CA MET A 125 1.19 -1.81 20.79
C MET A 125 1.55 -3.07 20.01
N ILE A 126 2.57 -3.80 20.47
CA ILE A 126 2.90 -5.16 20.02
C ILE A 126 3.04 -6.09 21.24
N ARG A 127 3.21 -7.39 21.00
CA ARG A 127 3.40 -8.38 22.06
C ARG A 127 4.87 -8.80 22.15
N ASP A 128 5.34 -9.04 23.37
CA ASP A 128 6.67 -9.58 23.63
C ASP A 128 6.78 -11.07 23.21
N SER A 129 7.95 -11.68 23.41
CA SER A 129 8.19 -13.10 23.10
C SER A 129 7.30 -14.07 23.87
N ASN A 130 6.70 -13.64 24.97
CA ASN A 130 5.75 -14.41 25.78
C ASN A 130 4.29 -14.07 25.44
N GLY A 131 4.05 -13.26 24.41
CA GLY A 131 2.71 -12.87 23.98
C GLY A 131 2.05 -11.82 24.87
N ARG A 132 2.80 -11.05 25.65
CA ARG A 132 2.28 -10.03 26.57
C ARG A 132 2.46 -8.62 26.02
N ALA A 133 1.55 -7.72 26.34
CA ALA A 133 1.69 -6.29 26.14
C ALA A 133 1.39 -5.55 27.46
N LYS A 134 2.19 -4.54 27.79
CA LYS A 134 1.99 -3.74 28.99
C LYS A 134 1.15 -2.51 28.67
N VAL A 135 0.28 -2.17 29.62
CA VAL A 135 -0.57 -0.97 29.57
C VAL A 135 -0.41 -0.23 30.89
N GLN A 136 -0.37 1.10 30.81
CA GLN A 136 -0.33 1.97 31.99
C GLN A 136 -1.54 1.72 32.90
N THR A 137 -1.41 2.02 34.20
CA THR A 137 -2.56 1.97 35.12
C THR A 137 -3.64 2.95 34.66
N PRO A 138 -4.91 2.50 34.51
CA PRO A 138 -6.03 3.36 34.15
C PRO A 138 -6.11 4.62 35.00
N SER A 139 -6.36 5.75 34.34
CA SER A 139 -6.67 7.04 34.95
C SER A 139 -8.08 7.51 34.61
N ASP A 140 -8.65 7.02 33.50
CA ASP A 140 -10.02 7.28 33.05
C ASP A 140 -10.83 5.98 32.90
N SER A 141 -12.16 6.12 32.93
CA SER A 141 -13.13 5.04 32.70
C SER A 141 -13.03 4.34 31.33
N TYR A 142 -12.47 5.03 30.31
CA TYR A 142 -12.29 4.47 28.97
C TYR A 142 -10.91 3.85 28.73
N ASP A 143 -10.02 3.86 29.73
CA ASP A 143 -8.70 3.26 29.63
C ASP A 143 -8.76 1.72 29.67
N ILE A 144 -7.80 1.06 29.03
CA ILE A 144 -7.64 -0.39 29.12
C ILE A 144 -7.08 -0.74 30.51
N ALA A 145 -7.79 -1.59 31.26
CA ALA A 145 -7.34 -2.05 32.57
C ALA A 145 -6.09 -2.95 32.49
N ASN A 146 -5.08 -2.65 33.31
CA ASN A 146 -3.94 -3.54 33.50
C ASN A 146 -4.19 -4.54 34.65
N LYS A 147 -3.39 -5.60 34.71
CA LYS A 147 -3.59 -6.68 35.69
C LYS A 147 -3.49 -6.20 37.15
N SER A 148 -2.52 -5.36 37.48
CA SER A 148 -2.36 -4.83 38.84
C SER A 148 -3.56 -3.99 39.28
N TYR A 149 -4.16 -3.22 38.36
CA TYR A 149 -5.37 -2.45 38.62
C TYR A 149 -6.54 -3.39 38.94
N VAL A 150 -6.75 -4.44 38.14
CA VAL A 150 -7.80 -5.42 38.41
C VAL A 150 -7.54 -6.16 39.74
N ASP A 151 -6.34 -6.68 39.96
CA ASP A 151 -6.01 -7.45 41.16
C ASP A 151 -6.11 -6.62 42.46
N SER A 152 -5.91 -5.30 42.38
CA SER A 152 -6.02 -4.40 43.54
C SER A 152 -7.46 -3.95 43.84
N ASN A 153 -8.33 -3.94 42.82
CA ASN A 153 -9.71 -3.46 42.95
C ASN A 153 -10.74 -4.58 43.06
N PHE A 154 -10.35 -5.83 42.78
CA PHE A 154 -11.20 -7.00 42.85
C PHE A 154 -10.57 -8.09 43.71
N VAL A 155 -11.39 -8.74 44.54
CA VAL A 155 -10.92 -9.85 45.39
C VAL A 155 -10.61 -11.06 44.52
N PRO A 156 -9.40 -11.66 44.61
CA PRO A 156 -9.08 -12.87 43.86
C PRO A 156 -9.97 -14.04 44.29
N LYS A 157 -10.34 -14.89 43.33
CA LYS A 157 -11.10 -16.12 43.60
C LYS A 157 -10.38 -16.96 44.66
N ASN A 158 -11.11 -17.44 45.66
CA ASN A 158 -10.62 -18.31 46.74
C ASN A 158 -9.57 -17.69 47.68
N THR A 159 -9.44 -16.35 47.72
CA THR A 159 -8.62 -15.68 48.73
C THR A 159 -9.53 -15.20 49.86
N ALA A 160 -9.21 -15.57 51.11
CA ALA A 160 -9.93 -15.08 52.27
C ALA A 160 -9.83 -13.55 52.32
N SER A 161 -10.98 -12.87 52.35
CA SER A 161 -11.07 -11.42 52.41
C SER A 161 -12.17 -11.01 53.37
N THR A 162 -12.05 -9.81 53.94
CA THR A 162 -13.09 -9.23 54.77
C THR A 162 -14.24 -8.75 53.89
N LEU A 163 -15.46 -9.20 54.18
CA LEU A 163 -16.67 -8.65 53.58
C LEU A 163 -17.09 -7.40 54.36
N ASN A 164 -16.94 -6.22 53.76
CA ASN A 164 -17.52 -4.99 54.28
C ASN A 164 -18.86 -4.74 53.56
N ALA A 165 -19.96 -5.18 54.17
CA ALA A 165 -21.30 -4.98 53.63
C ALA A 165 -22.25 -4.43 54.71
N THR A 166 -23.09 -3.46 54.34
CA THR A 166 -24.19 -3.02 55.20
C THR A 166 -25.29 -4.06 55.17
N LEU A 167 -25.59 -4.65 56.33
CA LEU A 167 -26.70 -5.59 56.48
C LEU A 167 -27.99 -4.83 56.83
N THR A 168 -28.89 -4.71 55.85
CA THR A 168 -30.21 -4.09 56.05
C THR A 168 -31.27 -5.16 56.23
N ALA A 169 -31.83 -5.27 57.45
CA ALA A 169 -32.94 -6.18 57.73
C ALA A 169 -34.27 -5.61 57.19
N TYR A 170 -35.02 -6.42 56.44
CA TYR A 170 -36.40 -6.15 56.06
C TYR A 170 -37.34 -7.01 56.91
N SER A 171 -38.42 -6.41 57.42
CA SER A 171 -39.48 -7.19 58.09
C SER A 171 -40.19 -8.06 57.06
N ASN A 172 -40.29 -9.36 57.29
CA ASN A 172 -41.29 -10.19 56.61
C ASN A 172 -42.55 -10.28 57.48
N THR A 173 -43.61 -10.92 56.95
CA THR A 173 -44.93 -11.01 57.61
C THR A 173 -44.91 -11.62 59.01
N SER A 174 -43.81 -12.26 59.43
CA SER A 174 -43.68 -12.91 60.73
C SER A 174 -43.09 -12.02 61.83
N TYR A 175 -42.57 -10.82 61.54
CA TYR A 175 -41.96 -9.95 62.56
C TYR A 175 -42.34 -8.49 62.41
N THR A 176 -42.66 -7.85 63.53
CA THR A 176 -43.04 -6.43 63.61
C THR A 176 -41.84 -5.48 63.73
N THR A 177 -40.62 -6.00 63.93
CA THR A 177 -39.36 -5.24 64.00
C THR A 177 -38.38 -5.70 62.91
N LYS A 178 -37.61 -4.76 62.35
CA LYS A 178 -36.52 -5.05 61.41
C LYS A 178 -35.37 -5.69 62.19
N GLN A 179 -35.14 -6.99 62.02
CA GLN A 179 -34.08 -7.68 62.76
C GLN A 179 -33.45 -8.83 61.98
N VAL A 180 -32.16 -9.04 62.23
CA VAL A 180 -31.44 -10.29 62.02
C VAL A 180 -31.46 -10.99 63.36
N ARG A 181 -32.02 -12.21 63.41
CA ARG A 181 -32.19 -12.89 64.69
C ARG A 181 -30.95 -13.68 65.06
N ASN A 182 -30.52 -14.55 64.16
CA ASN A 182 -29.37 -15.42 64.36
C ASN A 182 -28.36 -15.28 63.23
N ILE A 183 -27.08 -15.31 63.60
CA ILE A 183 -25.98 -15.56 62.65
C ILE A 183 -25.48 -16.97 62.95
N VAL A 184 -25.73 -17.89 62.03
CA VAL A 184 -25.40 -19.31 62.15
C VAL A 184 -24.17 -19.59 61.30
N ILE A 185 -23.08 -20.03 61.94
CA ILE A 185 -21.87 -20.47 61.25
C ILE A 185 -21.95 -21.98 61.02
N TRP A 186 -22.03 -22.36 59.76
CA TRP A 186 -22.09 -23.76 59.33
C TRP A 186 -20.68 -24.26 58.99
N THR A 187 -20.11 -25.07 59.89
CA THR A 187 -18.69 -25.47 59.85
C THR A 187 -18.44 -26.86 59.25
N SER A 188 -19.46 -27.71 59.09
CA SER A 188 -19.32 -29.07 58.54
C SER A 188 -20.66 -29.68 58.10
N GLY A 189 -20.64 -30.59 57.12
CA GLY A 189 -21.81 -31.34 56.64
C GLY A 189 -22.28 -30.91 55.24
N GLU A 190 -23.16 -31.72 54.64
CA GLU A 190 -23.70 -31.48 53.28
C GLU A 190 -25.01 -30.68 53.27
N THR A 191 -25.77 -30.75 54.36
CA THR A 191 -27.06 -30.05 54.51
C THR A 191 -26.95 -28.85 55.46
N PRO A 192 -27.54 -27.69 55.13
CA PRO A 192 -27.57 -26.54 56.03
C PRO A 192 -28.26 -26.87 57.36
N PRO A 193 -27.83 -26.27 58.49
CA PRO A 193 -28.55 -26.33 59.75
C PRO A 193 -29.99 -25.85 59.58
N SER A 194 -30.93 -26.37 60.40
CA SER A 194 -32.32 -25.92 60.38
C SER A 194 -32.41 -24.41 60.63
N THR A 195 -33.01 -23.67 59.70
CA THR A 195 -33.15 -22.21 59.77
C THR A 195 -34.58 -21.79 60.02
N SER A 196 -34.76 -20.66 60.69
CA SER A 196 -36.01 -19.95 60.76
C SER A 196 -35.96 -18.64 59.98
N ASN A 197 -37.13 -18.05 59.69
CA ASN A 197 -37.22 -16.73 59.06
C ASN A 197 -36.41 -15.67 59.84
N GLY A 198 -35.55 -14.93 59.14
CA GLY A 198 -34.70 -13.88 59.74
C GLY A 198 -33.32 -14.37 60.21
N ASP A 199 -32.98 -15.64 59.97
CA ASP A 199 -31.64 -16.19 60.24
C ASP A 199 -30.72 -16.00 59.03
N ILE A 200 -29.44 -15.71 59.31
CA ILE A 200 -28.37 -15.71 58.31
C ILE A 200 -27.51 -16.93 58.54
N VAL A 201 -27.36 -17.75 57.51
CA VAL A 201 -26.45 -18.91 57.54
C VAL A 201 -25.24 -18.62 56.68
N ILE A 202 -24.05 -18.78 57.27
CA ILE A 202 -22.77 -18.64 56.58
C ILE A 202 -22.13 -20.03 56.55
N LYS A 203 -22.04 -20.63 55.34
CA LYS A 203 -21.24 -21.83 55.14
C LYS A 203 -19.78 -21.47 55.13
N VAL A 204 -19.01 -22.10 56.00
CA VAL A 204 -17.55 -22.05 55.96
C VAL A 204 -17.10 -23.22 55.09
N PHE A 205 -16.39 -22.93 54.00
CA PHE A 205 -15.78 -23.92 53.11
C PHE A 205 -14.34 -24.18 53.53
#